data_AF-A0A3A4Y3Q0-F1
#
_entry.id   AF-A0A3A4Y3Q0-F1
#
_cell.length_a   1.000
_cell.length_b   1.000
_cell.length_c   1.000
_cell.angle_alpha   90.00
_cell.angle_beta   90.00
_cell.angle_gamma   90.00
#
_symmetry.space_group_name_H-M   'P 1'
#
loop_
_entity.id
_entity.type
_entity.pdbx_description
1 polymer ?
#
loop_
_entity_poly.entity_id
_entity_poly.type
_entity_poly.pdbx_seq_one_letter_code
_entity_poly.pdbx_strand_id
1 'polypeptide(L)'
;MMPLPKSYTAAMAKLYADQGYLRKAAEIYRHLICRHPERIDLPGALADIERQIAQRPSPTPKDIELLLREWIAMVKKAKDMERNGSERRRKSDAEENL
;
A
#
# COMPACT_ATOMS: atom_id res chain seq x y z
N MET A 1 12.69 -11.12 -2.03
CA MET A 1 11.87 -12.17 -1.38
C MET A 1 11.89 -11.87 0.11
N MET A 2 10.81 -11.33 0.68
CA MET A 2 10.77 -11.00 2.12
C MET A 2 10.38 -12.25 2.94
N PRO A 3 10.95 -12.43 4.14
CA PRO A 3 10.66 -13.57 4.99
C PRO A 3 9.22 -13.52 5.50
N LEU A 4 8.51 -14.62 5.30
CA LEU A 4 7.10 -14.78 5.63
C LEU A 4 6.93 -15.10 7.15
N PRO A 5 6.09 -14.37 7.91
CA PRO A 5 5.86 -14.63 9.34
C PRO A 5 5.38 -16.07 9.66
N LYS A 6 5.71 -16.55 10.87
CA LYS A 6 5.56 -17.96 11.33
C LYS A 6 4.12 -18.49 11.42
N SER A 7 3.09 -17.64 11.41
CA SER A 7 1.69 -18.08 11.41
C SER A 7 0.86 -17.21 10.48
N TYR A 8 0.29 -17.84 9.45
CA TYR A 8 -0.70 -17.22 8.60
C TYR A 8 -2.09 -17.63 9.05
N THR A 9 -3.02 -16.69 9.05
CA THR A 9 -4.43 -16.95 9.33
C THR A 9 -5.28 -16.45 8.17
N ALA A 10 -6.45 -17.06 7.97
CA ALA A 10 -7.41 -16.59 6.97
C ALA A 10 -7.79 -15.11 7.20
N ALA A 11 -7.84 -14.67 8.47
CA ALA A 11 -8.09 -13.28 8.83
C ALA A 11 -7.00 -12.33 8.30
N MET A 12 -5.72 -12.73 8.35
CA MET A 12 -4.64 -11.96 7.74
C MET A 12 -4.76 -11.91 6.22
N ALA A 13 -5.08 -13.04 5.58
CA ALA A 13 -5.29 -13.06 4.13
C ALA A 13 -6.43 -12.12 3.71
N LYS A 14 -7.55 -12.12 4.46
CA LYS A 14 -8.66 -11.19 4.26
C LYS A 14 -8.23 -9.73 4.47
N LEU A 15 -7.53 -9.42 5.55
CA LEU A 15 -7.04 -8.06 5.82
C LEU A 15 -6.15 -7.53 4.68
N TYR A 16 -5.27 -8.37 4.14
CA TYR A 16 -4.46 -8.00 2.97
C TYR A 16 -5.30 -7.78 1.71
N ALA A 17 -6.36 -8.58 1.51
CA ALA A 17 -7.28 -8.39 0.39
C ALA A 17 -8.04 -7.06 0.51
N ASP A 18 -8.55 -6.74 1.70
CA ASP A 18 -9.29 -5.51 2.01
C ASP A 18 -8.40 -4.26 1.80
N GLN A 19 -7.10 -4.36 2.08
CA GLN A 19 -6.11 -3.31 1.81
C GLN A 19 -5.69 -3.22 0.34
N GLY A 20 -6.19 -4.10 -0.52
CA GLY A 20 -5.86 -4.14 -1.95
C GLY A 20 -4.54 -4.86 -2.29
N TYR A 21 -3.87 -5.48 -1.31
CA TYR A 21 -2.70 -6.34 -1.52
C TYR A 21 -3.08 -7.74 -2.00
N LEU A 22 -3.84 -7.80 -3.10
CA LEU A 22 -4.48 -9.02 -3.60
C LEU A 22 -3.49 -10.16 -3.87
N ARG A 23 -2.32 -9.86 -4.45
CA ARG A 23 -1.29 -10.88 -4.73
C ARG A 23 -0.75 -11.53 -3.45
N LYS A 24 -0.58 -10.74 -2.39
CA LYS A 24 -0.11 -11.22 -1.08
C LYS A 24 -1.21 -12.02 -0.38
N ALA A 25 -2.46 -11.57 -0.46
CA ALA A 25 -3.60 -12.32 0.05
C ALA A 25 -3.71 -13.70 -0.63
N ALA A 26 -3.58 -13.77 -1.96
CA ALA A 26 -3.61 -15.02 -2.72
C ALA A 26 -2.48 -15.98 -2.31
N GLU A 27 -1.27 -15.47 -2.08
CA GLU A 27 -0.14 -16.27 -1.59
C GLU A 27 -0.45 -16.92 -0.24
N ILE A 28 -1.06 -16.16 0.68
CA ILE A 28 -1.46 -16.65 2.00
C ILE A 28 -2.56 -17.71 1.87
N TYR A 29 -3.59 -17.48 1.06
CA TYR A 29 -4.66 -18.47 0.85
C TYR A 29 -4.13 -19.77 0.25
N ARG A 30 -3.23 -19.72 -0.75
CA ARG A 30 -2.56 -20.91 -1.31
C ARG A 30 -1.78 -21.67 -0.24
N HIS A 31 -1.03 -20.96 0.61
CA HIS A 31 -0.28 -21.58 1.70
C HIS A 31 -1.20 -22.28 2.71
N LEU A 32 -2.33 -21.66 3.05
CA LEU A 32 -3.32 -22.23 3.97
C LEU A 32 -4.03 -23.45 3.38
N ILE A 33 -4.37 -23.45 2.09
CA ILE A 33 -4.97 -24.60 1.41
C ILE A 33 -4.02 -25.81 1.42
N CYS A 34 -2.72 -25.60 1.14
CA CYS A 34 -1.74 -26.68 1.18
C CYS A 34 -1.55 -27.27 2.59
N ARG A 35 -1.71 -26.45 3.64
CA ARG A 35 -1.58 -26.87 5.05
C ARG A 35 -2.85 -27.50 5.61
N HIS A 36 -4.01 -27.03 5.15
CA HIS A 36 -5.33 -27.35 5.68
C HIS A 36 -6.30 -27.66 4.54
N PRO A 37 -6.11 -28.77 3.80
CA PRO A 37 -6.94 -29.13 2.66
C PRO A 37 -8.41 -29.40 3.04
N GLU A 38 -8.68 -29.70 4.32
CA GLU A 38 -10.03 -29.87 4.88
C GLU A 38 -10.87 -28.58 4.87
N ARG A 39 -10.22 -27.42 4.74
CA ARG A 39 -10.90 -26.13 4.76
C ARG A 39 -11.44 -25.76 3.39
N ILE A 40 -12.70 -26.15 3.17
CA ILE A 40 -13.47 -25.87 1.95
C ILE A 40 -13.78 -24.39 1.69
N ASP A 41 -13.62 -23.53 2.69
CA ASP A 41 -13.91 -22.10 2.57
C ASP A 41 -12.77 -21.30 1.91
N LEU A 42 -11.53 -21.80 2.00
CA LEU A 42 -10.35 -21.11 1.47
C LEU A 42 -10.27 -21.08 -0.07
N PRO A 43 -10.62 -22.16 -0.82
CA PRO A 43 -10.62 -22.13 -2.28
C PRO A 43 -11.56 -21.08 -2.87
N GLY A 44 -12.74 -20.88 -2.28
CA GLY A 44 -13.69 -19.84 -2.72
C GLY A 44 -13.11 -18.44 -2.56
N ALA A 45 -12.53 -18.15 -1.39
CA ALA A 45 -11.86 -16.88 -1.13
C ALA A 45 -10.65 -16.64 -2.06
N LEU A 46 -9.88 -17.69 -2.38
CA LEU A 46 -8.79 -17.60 -3.34
C LEU A 46 -9.30 -17.28 -4.75
N ALA A 47 -10.34 -17.96 -5.22
CA ALA A 47 -10.92 -17.75 -6.55
C ALA A 47 -11.45 -16.31 -6.73
N ASP A 48 -12.10 -15.76 -5.70
CA ASP A 48 -12.56 -14.37 -5.73
C ASP A 48 -11.39 -13.38 -5.84
N ILE A 49 -10.30 -13.61 -5.12
CA ILE A 49 -9.10 -12.76 -5.18
C ILE A 49 -8.41 -12.88 -6.55
N GLU A 50 -8.30 -14.09 -7.09
CA GLU A 50 -7.71 -14.29 -8.42
C GLU A 50 -8.53 -13.61 -9.51
N ARG A 51 -9.87 -13.63 -9.40
CA ARG A 51 -10.76 -12.85 -10.27
C ARG A 51 -10.48 -11.34 -10.16
N GLN A 52 -10.33 -10.80 -8.94
CA GLN A 52 -10.00 -9.40 -8.75
C GLN A 52 -8.62 -9.03 -9.31
N ILE A 53 -7.63 -9.92 -9.21
CA ILE A 53 -6.29 -9.72 -9.80
C ILE A 53 -6.40 -9.68 -11.33
N ALA A 54 -7.15 -10.60 -11.93
CA ALA A 54 -7.34 -10.66 -13.38
C ALA A 54 -8.09 -9.43 -13.92
N GLN A 55 -9.04 -8.90 -13.15
CA GLN A 55 -9.82 -7.71 -13.53
C GLN A 55 -9.09 -6.39 -13.31
N ARG A 56 -8.03 -6.37 -12.49
CA ARG A 56 -7.21 -5.16 -12.32
C ARG A 56 -6.27 -5.02 -13.51
N PRO A 57 -6.44 -3.98 -14.36
CA PRO A 57 -5.46 -3.70 -15.39
C PRO A 57 -4.12 -3.43 -14.71
N SER A 58 -3.05 -4.05 -15.23
CA SER A 58 -1.70 -3.66 -14.80
C SER A 58 -1.49 -2.20 -15.18
N PRO A 59 -0.97 -1.35 -14.27
CA PRO A 59 -0.64 0.03 -14.60
C PRO A 59 0.26 0.06 -15.82
N THR A 60 -0.07 0.90 -16.79
CA THR A 60 0.79 1.10 -17.95
C THR A 60 2.05 1.85 -17.53
N PRO A 61 3.15 1.80 -18.31
CA PRO A 61 4.33 2.61 -18.06
C PRO A 61 4.02 4.12 -17.93
N LYS A 62 3.01 4.61 -18.66
CA LYS A 62 2.55 6.01 -18.59
C LYS A 62 1.87 6.32 -17.26
N ASP A 63 1.06 5.40 -16.73
CA ASP A 63 0.43 5.57 -15.42
C ASP A 63 1.47 5.65 -14.31
N ILE A 64 2.51 4.82 -14.40
CA ILE A 64 3.64 4.82 -13.46
C ILE A 64 4.42 6.14 -13.58
N GLU A 65 4.69 6.62 -14.79
CA GLU A 65 5.36 7.89 -15.01
C GLU A 65 4.58 9.06 -14.40
N LEU A 66 3.26 9.10 -14.61
CA LEU A 66 2.39 10.14 -14.07
C LEU A 66 2.39 10.12 -12.53
N LEU A 67 2.20 8.95 -11.92
CA LEU A 67 2.23 8.79 -10.47
C LEU A 67 3.58 9.21 -9.87
N LEU A 68 4.69 8.87 -10.53
CA LEU A 68 6.02 9.27 -10.08
C LEU A 68 6.20 10.80 -10.14
N ARG A 69 5.73 11.43 -11.21
CA ARG A 69 5.77 12.90 -11.37
C ARG A 69 4.96 13.60 -10.27
N GLU A 70 3.76 13.11 -10.01
CA GLU A 70 2.90 13.64 -8.93
C GLU A 70 3.56 13.47 -7.56
N TRP A 71 4.14 12.30 -7.29
CA TRP A 71 4.84 12.04 -6.04
C TRP A 71 6.05 12.98 -5.84
N ILE A 72 6.87 13.17 -6.88
CA ILE A 72 7.99 14.13 -6.84
C ILE A 72 7.48 15.56 -6.56
N ALA A 73 6.37 15.95 -7.19
CA ALA A 73 5.77 17.27 -6.97
C ALA A 73 5.27 17.44 -5.52
N MET A 74 4.65 16.41 -4.95
CA MET A 74 4.23 16.41 -3.54
C MET A 74 5.41 16.55 -2.58
N VAL A 75 6.51 15.81 -2.81
CA VAL A 75 7.71 15.92 -1.98
C VAL A 75 8.32 17.32 -2.04
N LYS A 76 8.35 17.94 -3.23
CA LYS A 76 8.81 19.33 -3.38
C LYS A 76 7.93 20.30 -2.60
N LYS A 77 6.60 20.20 -2.76
CA LYS A 77 5.63 21.04 -2.05
C LYS A 77 5.77 20.91 -0.53
N ALA A 78 5.99 19.71 -0.01
CA ALA A 78 6.20 19.49 1.42
C ALA A 78 7.44 20.25 1.94
N LYS A 79 8.56 20.17 1.23
CA LYS A 79 9.79 20.92 1.57
C LYS A 79 9.61 22.43 1.51
N ASP A 80 8.90 22.92 0.50
CA ASP A 80 8.63 24.35 0.34
C ASP A 80 7.73 24.87 1.48
N MET A 81 6.77 24.06 1.94
CA MET A 81 5.93 24.39 3.10
C MET A 81 6.75 24.46 4.40
N GLU A 82 7.66 23.52 4.64
CA GLU A 82 8.56 23.55 5.80
C GLU A 82 9.46 24.79 5.78
N ARG A 83 10.02 25.13 4.61
CA ARG A 83 10.87 26.31 4.44
C ARG A 83 10.11 27.61 4.69
N ASN A 84 8.95 27.79 4.06
CA ASN A 84 8.12 28.98 4.25
C ASN A 84 7.60 29.12 5.68
N GLY A 85 7.31 28.02 6.37
CA GLY A 85 6.95 28.02 7.79
C GLY A 85 8.09 28.52 8.69
N SER A 86 9.32 28.12 8.38
CA SER A 86 10.52 28.55 9.12
C SER A 86 10.85 30.03 8.93
N GLU A 87 10.61 30.57 7.73
CA GLU A 87 10.84 31.98 7.38
C GLU A 87 9.79 32.91 8.00
N ARG A 88 8.53 32.46 8.14
CA ARG A 88 7.47 33.21 8.83
C ARG A 88 7.71 33.34 10.33
N ARG A 89 8.22 32.29 10.98
CA ARG A 89 8.58 32.34 12.41
C ARG A 89 9.72 33.32 12.68
N ARG A 90 10.77 33.28 11.87
CA ARG A 90 11.91 34.22 12.01
C ARG A 90 11.54 35.69 11.83
N LYS A 91 10.56 36.01 10.99
CA LYS A 91 10.08 37.39 10.83
C LYS A 91 9.23 37.86 12.01
N SER A 92 8.39 36.97 12.55
CA SER A 92 7.61 37.24 13.78
C SER A 92 8.53 37.57 14.97
N ASP A 93 9.57 36.75 15.18
CA ASP A 93 10.51 36.93 16.30
C ASP A 93 11.38 38.20 16.16
N ALA A 94 11.57 38.69 14.93
CA ALA A 94 12.32 39.91 14.63
C ALA A 94 11.47 41.19 14.75
N GLU A 95 10.16 41.10 14.50
CA GLU A 95 9.22 42.22 14.66
C GLU A 95 8.76 42.40 16.12
N GLU A 96 8.81 41.35 16.94
CA GLU A 96 8.46 41.39 18.37
C GLU A 96 9.61 41.91 19.28
N ASN A 97 10.84 42.01 18.74
CA ASN A 97 12.03 42.54 19.43
C ASN A 97 12.39 43.99 19.03
N LEU A 98 11.48 44.71 18.36
CA LEU A 98 11.63 46.12 17.98
C LEU A 98 10.64 47.01 18.75
#